data_AF-N9V9H3-F1
#
_entry.id   AF-N9V9H3-F1
#
_cell.length_a   1.000
_cell.length_b   1.000
_cell.length_c   1.000
_cell.angle_alpha   90.00
_cell.angle_beta   90.00
_cell.angle_gamma   90.00
#
_symmetry.space_group_name_H-M   'P 1'
#
loop_
_entity.id
_entity.type
_entity.pdbx_description
1 polymer ?
#
loop_
_entity_poly.entity_id
_entity_poly.type
_entity_poly.pdbx_seq_one_letter_code
_entity_poly.pdbx_strand_id
1 'polypeptide(L)' 'MSEHTLLPHGEDLRRAIRRLSEQHRYDGRAIEEASQRFCLSPLDEEFLLHHWLQPGHGAEH' A
#
# COMPACT_ATOMS: atom_id res chain seq x y z
N MET A 1 -4.11 -12.26 -29.29
CA MET A 1 -2.97 -11.71 -28.53
C MET A 1 -3.52 -11.03 -27.28
N SER A 2 -3.73 -11.79 -26.20
CA SER A 2 -4.17 -11.25 -24.90
C SER A 2 -3.27 -11.88 -23.84
N GLU A 3 -1.99 -11.53 -23.92
CA GLU A 3 -1.00 -11.84 -22.92
C GLU A 3 -1.12 -10.81 -21.78
N HIS A 4 -2.28 -10.77 -21.11
CA HIS A 4 -2.39 -10.21 -19.76
C HIS A 4 -1.80 -11.23 -18.77
N THR A 5 -0.54 -11.54 -19.00
CA THR A 5 0.23 -12.55 -18.29
C THR A 5 0.66 -11.96 -16.94
N LEU A 6 -0.08 -12.31 -15.89
CA LEU A 6 0.47 -12.68 -14.57
C LEU A 6 1.14 -11.59 -13.72
N LEU A 7 0.66 -10.34 -13.71
CA LEU A 7 0.92 -9.51 -12.52
C LEU A 7 -0.12 -9.91 -11.46
N PRO A 8 0.28 -10.50 -10.32
CA PRO A 8 -0.68 -10.82 -9.28
C PRO A 8 -1.39 -9.53 -8.89
N HIS A 9 -2.72 -9.58 -8.80
CA HIS A 9 -3.53 -8.47 -8.31
C HIS A 9 -2.88 -7.93 -7.02
N GLY A 10 -2.39 -6.68 -7.06
CA GLY A 10 -1.62 -6.08 -5.95
C GLY A 10 -0.09 -6.11 -6.05
N GLU A 11 0.53 -6.28 -7.23
CA GLU A 11 1.98 -6.05 -7.37
C GLU A 11 2.35 -4.59 -7.09
N ASP A 12 1.52 -3.64 -7.52
CA ASP A 12 1.68 -2.22 -7.24
C ASP A 12 1.65 -1.93 -5.73
N LEU A 13 0.75 -2.61 -5.00
CA LEU A 13 0.69 -2.57 -3.54
C LEU A 13 1.98 -3.08 -2.90
N ARG A 14 2.53 -4.20 -3.37
CA ARG A 14 3.80 -4.73 -2.85
C ARG A 14 4.98 -3.80 -3.14
N ARG A 15 5.01 -3.18 -4.33
CA ARG A 15 6.04 -2.21 -4.70
C ARG A 15 5.94 -0.94 -3.83
N ALA A 16 4.72 -0.47 -3.56
CA ALA A 16 4.46 0.62 -2.64
C ALA A 16 4.93 0.29 -1.21
N ILE A 17 4.53 -0.87 -0.66
CA ILE A 17 4.96 -1.36 0.65
C ILE A 17 6.49 -1.44 0.73
N ARG A 18 7.14 -2.02 -0.28
CA ARG A 18 8.60 -2.14 -0.30
C ARG A 18 9.27 -0.76 -0.28
N ARG A 19 8.77 0.19 -1.07
CA ARG A 19 9.30 1.56 -1.12
C ARG A 19 9.10 2.29 0.21
N LEU A 20 7.96 2.10 0.87
CA LEU A 20 7.68 2.68 2.19
C LEU A 20 8.61 2.08 3.25
N SER A 21 8.89 0.78 3.16
CA SER A 21 9.86 0.10 4.01
C SER A 21 11.29 0.55 3.77
N GLU A 22 11.70 0.80 2.53
CA GLU A 22 13.02 1.37 2.22
C GLU A 22 13.20 2.77 2.83
N GLN A 23 12.13 3.56 2.88
CA GLN A 23 12.16 4.88 3.49
C GLN A 23 11.94 4.86 5.01
N HIS A 24 11.52 3.72 5.58
CA HIS A 24 11.04 3.61 6.97
C HIS A 24 9.96 4.65 7.31
N ARG A 25 9.15 5.03 6.32
CA ARG A 25 8.15 6.09 6.44
C ARG A 25 6.81 5.58 5.96
N TYR A 26 5.91 5.38 6.91
CA TYR A 26 4.53 4.97 6.69
C TYR A 26 3.55 6.09 7.09
N ASP A 27 4.02 7.33 7.08
CA ASP A 27 3.18 8.51 7.32
C ASP A 27 2.11 8.61 6.24
N GLY A 28 0.96 9.23 6.55
CA GLY A 28 -0.12 9.41 5.57
C GLY A 28 0.36 10.05 4.25
N ARG A 29 1.28 11.03 4.32
CA ARG A 29 1.91 11.61 3.12
C ARG A 29 2.75 10.61 2.33
N ALA A 30 3.48 9.73 3.00
CA ALA A 30 4.33 8.75 2.32
C ALA A 30 3.46 7.73 1.57
N ILE A 31 2.35 7.31 2.19
CA ILE A 31 1.36 6.41 1.60
C ILE A 31 0.67 7.08 0.41
N GLU A 32 0.23 8.34 0.52
CA GLU A 32 -0.38 9.11 -0.58
C GLU A 32 0.61 9.27 -1.77
N GLU A 33 1.88 9.59 -1.48
CA GLU A 33 2.94 9.67 -2.49
C GLU A 33 3.24 8.31 -3.15
N ALA A 34 3.11 7.21 -2.41
CA ALA A 34 3.24 5.87 -2.95
C ALA A 34 2.01 5.51 -3.80
N SER A 35 0.82 5.91 -3.36
CA SER A 35 -0.45 5.73 -4.05
C SER A 35 -0.45 6.36 -5.43
N GLN A 36 -0.07 7.64 -5.51
CA GLN A 36 0.07 8.36 -6.78
C GLN A 36 1.17 7.79 -7.68
N ARG A 37 2.27 7.31 -7.10
CA ARG A 37 3.44 6.83 -7.86
C ARG A 37 3.31 5.41 -8.39
N PHE A 38 2.58 4.55 -7.69
CA PHE A 38 2.36 3.16 -8.05
C PHE A 38 0.94 2.89 -8.60
N CYS A 39 0.11 3.92 -8.82
CA CYS A 39 -1.28 3.77 -9.26
C CYS A 39 -2.10 2.86 -8.31
N LEU A 40 -2.00 3.09 -7.01
CA LEU A 40 -2.86 2.39 -6.06
C LEU A 40 -4.30 2.87 -6.20
N SER A 41 -5.26 1.97 -5.94
CA SER A 41 -6.65 2.39 -5.84
C SER A 41 -6.87 3.13 -4.52
N PRO A 42 -7.85 4.04 -4.42
CA PRO A 42 -8.19 4.68 -3.16
C PRO A 42 -8.46 3.66 -2.02
N LEU A 43 -8.97 2.48 -2.37
CA LEU A 43 -9.15 1.37 -1.42
C LEU A 43 -7.83 0.82 -0.86
N ASP A 44 -6.79 0.73 -1.68
CA ASP A 44 -5.46 0.28 -1.26
C ASP A 44 -4.80 1.32 -0.35
N GLU A 45 -4.92 2.60 -0.70
CA GLU A 45 -4.45 3.70 0.14
C GLU A 45 -5.11 3.69 1.53
N GLU A 46 -6.44 3.57 1.58
CA GLU A 46 -7.17 3.45 2.84
C GLU A 46 -6.72 2.23 3.65
N PHE A 47 -6.51 1.07 3.01
CA PHE A 47 -5.97 -0.12 3.68
C PHE A 47 -4.59 0.15 4.29
N LEU A 48 -3.69 0.78 3.55
CA LEU A 48 -2.34 1.11 4.02
C LEU A 48 -2.38 2.11 5.18
N LEU A 49 -3.22 3.15 5.07
CA LEU A 49 -3.44 4.13 6.13
C LEU A 49 -3.97 3.44 7.39
N HIS A 50 -4.95 2.56 7.26
CA HIS A 50 -5.53 1.84 8.40
C HIS A 50 -4.53 0.85 9.00
N HIS A 51 -3.75 0.15 8.19
CA HIS A 51 -2.78 -0.85 8.64
C HIS A 51 -1.60 -0.24 9.40
N TRP A 52 -1.09 0.93 8.97
CA TRP A 52 0.10 1.54 9.59
C TRP A 52 -0.21 2.71 10.54
N LEU A 53 -1.24 3.52 10.29
CA LEU A 53 -1.59 4.65 11.17
C LEU A 53 -2.57 4.25 12.28
N GLN A 54 -3.22 3.08 12.19
CA GLN A 54 -4.01 2.56 13.31
C GLN A 54 -3.30 1.37 13.96
N PRO A 55 -2.39 1.59 14.92
CA PRO A 55 -1.79 0.52 15.71
C PRO A 55 -2.76 -0.15 16.71
N GLY A 56 -4.08 -0.01 16.54
CA GLY A 56 -5.08 -0.28 17.58
C GLY A 56 -6.15 -1.33 17.29
N HIS A 57 -6.33 -1.82 16.06
CA HIS A 57 -7.43 -2.77 15.76
C HIS A 57 -7.10 -4.24 16.12
N GLY A 58 -6.10 -4.48 16.97
CA GLY A 58 -5.74 -5.80 17.50
C GLY A 58 -5.66 -5.84 19.03
N ALA A 59 -6.12 -4.80 19.73
CA ALA A 59 -6.16 -4.77 21.19
C ALA A 59 -7.58 -5.10 21.71
N GLU A 60 -8.11 -6.27 21.37
CA GLU A 60 -9.25 -6.86 22.08
C GLU A 60 -9.16 -8.40 22.12
N HIS A 61 -8.40 -8.93 23.09
CA HIS A 61 -8.85 -9.82 24.19
C HIS A 61 -7.67 -10.41 24.98
#